data_AF-A0A5C4JIR1-F1
#
_entry.id   AF-A0A5C4JIR1-F1
#
_cell.length_a   1.000
_cell.length_b   1.000
_cell.length_c   1.000
_cell.angle_alpha   90.00
_cell.angle_beta   90.00
_cell.angle_gamma   90.00
#
_symmetry.space_group_name_H-M   'P 1'
#
loop_
_entity.id
_entity.type
_entity.pdbx_description
1 polymer ?
#
loop_
_entity_poly.entity_id
_entity_poly.type
_entity_poly.pdbx_seq_one_letter_code
_entity_poly.pdbx_strand_id
1 'polypeptide(L)'
;MTPSAAADELTPLAERIARLATERGLTLIPATPTSHGPTVHLEPDDLSVATFLDLAVTADQRLVYLASDRFDADKFAELDAVAADTEADDDTRRQASALRAKAAQYAGRPISLEAAFVLQGVEHRWCVQARWFDAFEEELAGITASDEEPWQELPEAEEKALADRLTAELIALPDFRAASSEQGRCGTDPLRHSRTRRHTQR
;
A
#
# COMPACT_ATOMS: atom_id res chain seq x y z
N MET A 1 21.11 -22.18 -18.81
CA MET A 1 20.49 -22.09 -17.47
C MET A 1 19.00 -21.92 -17.69
N THR A 2 18.21 -22.91 -17.31
CA THR A 2 16.74 -22.85 -17.36
C THR A 2 16.27 -21.92 -16.23
N PRO A 3 15.57 -20.80 -16.52
CA PRO A 3 14.91 -20.03 -15.47
C PRO A 3 13.87 -20.96 -14.83
N SER A 4 14.21 -21.39 -13.62
CA SER A 4 13.63 -22.53 -12.92
C SER A 4 12.25 -22.20 -12.34
N ALA A 5 11.45 -23.23 -12.13
CA ALA A 5 10.03 -23.26 -11.74
C ALA A 5 9.59 -22.44 -10.49
N ALA A 6 10.49 -21.70 -9.84
CA ALA A 6 10.17 -20.73 -8.78
C ALA A 6 9.66 -19.38 -9.31
N ALA A 7 9.70 -19.18 -10.63
CA ALA A 7 9.53 -17.91 -11.32
C ALA A 7 8.09 -17.37 -11.46
N ASP A 8 7.08 -18.18 -11.16
CA ASP A 8 5.67 -17.82 -11.33
C ASP A 8 4.80 -18.48 -10.25
N GLU A 9 5.09 -18.18 -8.99
CA GLU A 9 4.39 -18.75 -7.84
C GLU A 9 3.00 -18.14 -7.62
N LEU A 10 2.77 -16.92 -8.11
CA LEU A 10 1.51 -16.20 -7.90
C LEU A 10 0.42 -16.60 -8.90
N THR A 11 0.77 -16.96 -10.13
CA THR A 11 -0.22 -17.47 -11.13
C THR A 11 -0.98 -18.73 -10.65
N PRO A 12 -0.31 -19.82 -10.20
CA PRO A 12 -1.03 -21.00 -9.70
C PRO A 12 -1.82 -20.70 -8.43
N LEU A 13 -1.39 -19.72 -7.63
CA LEU A 13 -2.14 -19.26 -6.48
C LEU A 13 -3.41 -18.51 -6.90
N ALA A 14 -3.34 -17.62 -7.89
CA ALA A 14 -4.51 -16.94 -8.45
C ALA A 14 -5.54 -17.93 -9.01
N GLU A 15 -5.09 -18.95 -9.73
CA GLU A 15 -5.95 -20.05 -10.21
C GLU A 15 -6.59 -20.82 -9.06
N ARG A 16 -5.83 -21.10 -7.99
CA ARG A 16 -6.36 -21.73 -6.78
C ARG A 16 -7.42 -20.87 -6.11
N ILE A 17 -7.21 -19.55 -5.99
CA ILE A 17 -8.20 -18.62 -5.43
C ILE A 17 -9.47 -18.63 -6.28
N ALA A 18 -9.33 -18.57 -7.61
CA ALA A 18 -10.47 -18.60 -8.53
C ALA A 18 -11.31 -19.89 -8.39
N ARG A 19 -10.63 -21.03 -8.26
CA ARG A 19 -11.29 -22.30 -7.99
C ARG A 19 -12.02 -22.29 -6.63
N LEU A 20 -11.32 -21.90 -5.56
CA LEU A 20 -11.88 -21.88 -4.20
C LEU A 20 -13.07 -20.92 -4.07
N ALA A 21 -13.03 -19.77 -4.75
CA ALA A 21 -14.11 -18.81 -4.78
C ALA A 21 -15.35 -19.39 -5.50
N THR A 22 -15.14 -20.04 -6.64
CA THR A 22 -16.21 -20.71 -7.41
C THR A 22 -16.87 -21.82 -6.58
N GLU A 23 -16.08 -22.67 -5.92
CA GLU A 23 -16.58 -23.74 -5.03
C GLU A 23 -17.44 -23.21 -3.87
N ARG A 24 -17.18 -21.96 -3.43
CA ARG A 24 -17.90 -21.27 -2.36
C ARG A 24 -19.09 -20.44 -2.83
N GLY A 25 -19.34 -20.38 -4.15
CA GLY A 25 -20.39 -19.53 -4.72
C GLY A 25 -20.08 -18.03 -4.62
N LEU A 26 -18.79 -17.67 -4.55
CA LEU A 26 -18.33 -16.28 -4.62
C LEU A 26 -18.09 -15.90 -6.08
N THR A 27 -18.41 -14.66 -6.43
CA THR A 27 -18.08 -14.07 -7.74
C THR A 27 -16.80 -13.27 -7.62
N LEU A 28 -15.82 -13.59 -8.46
CA LEU A 28 -14.59 -12.82 -8.54
C LEU A 28 -14.75 -11.61 -9.45
N ILE A 29 -14.30 -10.46 -8.97
CA ILE A 29 -14.22 -9.21 -9.73
C ILE A 29 -12.73 -8.88 -9.96
N PRO A 30 -12.27 -8.75 -11.22
CA PRO A 30 -10.87 -8.48 -11.53
C PRO A 30 -10.52 -7.00 -11.32
N ALA A 31 -10.45 -6.56 -10.07
CA ALA A 31 -10.13 -5.20 -9.67
C ALA A 31 -9.67 -5.17 -8.20
N THR A 32 -9.01 -4.08 -7.78
CA THR A 32 -8.82 -3.75 -6.35
C THR A 32 -9.79 -2.61 -6.00
N PRO A 33 -10.55 -2.69 -4.89
CA PRO A 33 -11.35 -1.57 -4.44
C PRO A 33 -10.45 -0.36 -4.13
N THR A 34 -10.78 0.80 -4.67
CA THR A 34 -10.17 2.04 -4.17
C THR A 34 -10.83 2.40 -2.84
N SER A 35 -10.13 2.14 -1.74
CA SER A 35 -10.56 2.48 -0.39
C SER A 35 -9.94 3.79 0.07
N HIS A 36 -10.76 4.71 0.58
CA HIS A 36 -10.33 5.83 1.43
C HIS A 36 -10.75 5.60 2.89
N GLY A 37 -11.21 4.39 3.20
CA GLY A 37 -11.75 4.00 4.50
C GLY A 37 -10.77 3.13 5.29
N PRO A 38 -11.20 2.61 6.45
CA PRO A 38 -10.41 1.66 7.21
C PRO A 38 -10.19 0.38 6.39
N THR A 39 -8.93 -0.07 6.35
CA THR A 39 -8.53 -1.32 5.71
C THR A 39 -7.85 -2.22 6.73
N VAL A 40 -8.23 -3.50 6.75
CA VAL A 40 -7.56 -4.57 7.50
C VAL A 40 -6.65 -5.31 6.53
N HIS A 41 -5.36 -5.26 6.79
CA HIS A 41 -4.35 -5.99 6.03
C HIS A 41 -4.12 -7.37 6.65
N LEU A 42 -4.16 -8.40 5.81
CA LEU A 42 -3.96 -9.79 6.19
C LEU A 42 -2.95 -10.42 5.26
N GLU A 43 -2.04 -11.19 5.83
CA GLU A 43 -1.00 -11.91 5.10
C GLU A 43 -1.22 -13.43 5.21
N PRO A 44 -0.53 -14.25 4.39
CA PRO A 44 -0.63 -15.70 4.46
C PRO A 44 -0.30 -16.29 5.84
N ASP A 45 0.55 -15.61 6.61
CA ASP A 45 0.97 -16.01 7.95
C ASP A 45 -0.10 -15.71 9.02
N ASP A 46 -0.94 -14.70 8.81
CA ASP A 46 -2.07 -14.40 9.69
C ASP A 46 -3.26 -15.31 9.39
N LEU A 47 -3.57 -15.47 8.10
CA LEU A 47 -4.78 -16.13 7.64
C LEU A 47 -4.55 -16.78 6.27
N SER A 48 -4.87 -18.07 6.18
CA SER A 48 -4.84 -18.75 4.88
C SER A 48 -5.90 -18.18 3.93
N VAL A 49 -5.62 -18.15 2.63
CA VAL A 49 -6.56 -17.64 1.63
C VAL A 49 -7.89 -18.41 1.60
N ALA A 50 -7.88 -19.71 1.94
CA ALA A 50 -9.11 -20.48 2.03
C ALA A 50 -10.00 -19.98 3.18
N THR A 51 -9.39 -19.74 4.34
CA THR A 51 -10.08 -19.20 5.51
C THR A 51 -10.55 -17.76 5.28
N PHE A 52 -9.77 -16.95 4.54
CA PHE A 52 -10.18 -15.61 4.13
C PHE A 52 -11.47 -15.64 3.28
N LEU A 53 -11.55 -16.55 2.29
CA LEU A 53 -12.76 -16.72 1.49
C LEU A 53 -13.94 -17.27 2.31
N ASP A 54 -13.69 -18.16 3.27
CA ASP A 54 -14.71 -18.63 4.22
C ASP A 54 -15.26 -17.50 5.09
N LEU A 55 -14.41 -16.53 5.45
CA LEU A 55 -14.79 -15.32 6.19
C LEU A 55 -15.74 -14.45 5.35
N ALA A 56 -15.44 -14.26 4.06
CA ALA A 56 -16.33 -13.55 3.13
C ALA A 56 -17.71 -14.22 3.06
N VAL A 57 -17.77 -15.55 2.91
CA VAL A 57 -19.02 -16.31 2.87
C VAL A 57 -19.80 -16.19 4.19
N THR A 58 -19.10 -16.30 5.32
CA THR A 58 -19.70 -16.19 6.66
C THR A 58 -20.28 -14.81 6.90
N ALA A 59 -19.68 -13.77 6.33
CA ALA A 59 -20.15 -12.39 6.34
C ALA A 59 -21.23 -12.09 5.26
N ASP A 60 -21.82 -13.14 4.67
CA ASP A 60 -22.81 -13.09 3.59
C ASP A 60 -22.37 -12.25 2.38
N GLN A 61 -21.05 -12.16 2.15
CA GLN A 61 -20.52 -11.55 0.95
C GLN A 61 -20.64 -12.50 -0.24
N ARG A 62 -20.96 -11.93 -1.40
CA ARG A 62 -21.07 -12.65 -2.67
C ARG A 62 -19.99 -12.28 -3.66
N LEU A 63 -19.26 -11.20 -3.38
CA LEU A 63 -18.24 -10.62 -4.25
C LEU A 63 -16.89 -10.67 -3.52
N VAL A 64 -15.87 -11.09 -4.24
CA VAL A 64 -14.47 -10.93 -3.84
C VAL A 64 -13.73 -10.30 -5.00
N TYR A 65 -13.00 -9.25 -4.70
CA TYR A 65 -12.10 -8.56 -5.60
C TYR A 65 -10.79 -9.34 -5.68
N LEU A 66 -10.27 -9.58 -6.86
CA LEU A 66 -8.98 -10.23 -7.08
C LEU A 66 -8.18 -9.43 -8.08
N ALA A 67 -6.99 -8.98 -7.68
CA ALA A 67 -6.07 -8.26 -8.54
C ALA A 67 -4.67 -8.83 -8.43
N SER A 68 -3.88 -8.64 -9.48
CA SER A 68 -2.47 -9.00 -9.49
C SER A 68 -1.69 -7.87 -10.12
N ASP A 69 -0.76 -7.31 -9.37
CA ASP A 69 0.16 -6.32 -9.89
C ASP A 69 1.31 -7.02 -10.60
N ARG A 70 1.77 -6.38 -11.68
CA ARG A 70 2.87 -6.87 -12.50
C ARG A 70 4.07 -5.95 -12.38
N PHE A 71 5.24 -6.56 -12.35
CA PHE A 71 6.53 -5.88 -12.34
C PHE A 71 6.68 -5.06 -13.62
N ASP A 72 6.91 -3.76 -13.44
CA ASP A 72 7.24 -2.84 -14.51
C ASP A 72 8.69 -2.39 -14.33
N ALA A 73 9.58 -2.97 -15.13
CA ALA A 73 11.01 -2.68 -15.03
C ALA A 73 11.33 -1.21 -15.34
N ASP A 74 10.48 -0.53 -16.12
CA ASP A 74 10.70 0.87 -16.53
C ASP A 74 10.32 1.85 -15.41
N LYS A 75 9.56 1.42 -14.39
CA LYS A 75 9.22 2.25 -13.23
C LYS A 75 10.36 2.40 -12.22
N PHE A 76 11.43 1.62 -12.33
CA PHE A 76 12.59 1.68 -11.44
C PHE A 76 13.60 2.74 -11.90
N ALA A 77 13.14 3.99 -12.02
CA ALA A 77 13.97 5.14 -12.36
C ALA A 77 15.10 5.40 -11.35
N GLU A 78 14.94 4.91 -10.11
CA GLU A 78 15.96 4.96 -9.06
C GLU A 78 17.25 4.22 -9.44
N LEU A 79 17.14 3.09 -10.17
CA LEU A 79 18.32 2.37 -10.66
C LEU A 79 19.06 3.14 -11.76
N ASP A 80 18.32 3.88 -12.60
CA ASP A 80 18.93 4.76 -13.59
C ASP A 80 19.58 5.98 -12.93
N ALA A 81 18.98 6.50 -11.85
CA ALA A 81 19.55 7.59 -11.07
C ALA A 81 20.86 7.17 -10.38
N VAL A 82 20.90 6.02 -9.69
CA VAL A 82 22.12 5.50 -9.04
C VAL A 82 23.21 5.17 -10.06
N ALA A 83 22.85 4.59 -11.22
CA ALA A 83 23.83 4.29 -12.27
C ALA A 83 24.37 5.57 -12.95
N ALA A 84 23.58 6.63 -13.01
CA ALA A 84 23.96 7.93 -13.57
C ALA A 84 24.62 8.86 -12.53
N ASP A 85 24.59 8.51 -11.24
CA ASP A 85 25.23 9.28 -10.19
C ASP A 85 26.76 9.23 -10.36
N THR A 86 27.34 10.43 -10.51
CA THR A 86 28.77 10.62 -10.67
C THR A 86 29.54 10.48 -9.37
N GLU A 87 28.87 10.64 -8.23
CA GLU A 87 29.46 10.48 -6.89
C GLU A 87 29.43 9.01 -6.42
N ALA A 88 28.55 8.19 -6.99
CA ALA A 88 28.52 6.76 -6.71
C ALA A 88 29.83 6.08 -7.13
N ASP A 89 30.33 5.17 -6.29
CA ASP A 89 31.55 4.43 -6.59
C ASP A 89 31.34 3.41 -7.74
N ASP A 90 32.47 2.91 -8.27
CA ASP A 90 32.46 1.97 -9.38
C ASP A 90 31.78 0.63 -9.02
N ASP A 91 31.72 0.26 -7.74
CA ASP A 91 31.09 -0.99 -7.31
C ASP A 91 29.57 -0.85 -7.28
N THR A 92 29.07 0.23 -6.68
CA THR A 92 27.66 0.64 -6.62
C THR A 92 27.07 0.76 -8.03
N ARG A 93 27.78 1.41 -8.96
CA ARG A 93 27.35 1.50 -10.37
C ARG A 93 27.28 0.14 -11.06
N ARG A 94 28.19 -0.79 -10.75
CA ARG A 94 28.15 -2.18 -11.27
C ARG A 94 27.00 -2.98 -10.67
N GLN A 95 26.76 -2.86 -9.36
CA GLN A 95 25.67 -3.52 -8.67
C GLN A 95 24.31 -3.04 -9.20
N ALA A 96 24.13 -1.72 -9.37
CA ALA A 96 22.92 -1.14 -9.97
C ALA A 96 22.70 -1.64 -11.41
N SER A 97 23.75 -1.69 -12.24
CA SER A 97 23.66 -2.22 -13.61
C SER A 97 23.30 -3.72 -13.63
N ALA A 98 23.89 -4.52 -12.74
CA ALA A 98 23.57 -5.93 -12.61
C ALA A 98 22.13 -6.15 -12.13
N LEU A 99 21.67 -5.36 -11.16
CA LEU A 99 20.30 -5.43 -10.65
C LEU A 99 19.28 -5.02 -11.71
N ARG A 100 19.58 -4.02 -12.54
CA ARG A 100 18.77 -3.66 -13.71
C ARG A 100 18.67 -4.81 -14.72
N ALA A 101 19.80 -5.44 -15.05
CA ALA A 101 19.81 -6.58 -15.96
C ALA A 101 19.02 -7.79 -15.39
N LYS A 102 19.02 -7.95 -14.06
CA LYS A 102 18.18 -8.92 -13.35
C LYS A 102 16.71 -8.52 -13.40
N ALA A 103 16.36 -7.27 -13.12
CA ALA A 103 15.00 -6.72 -13.19
C ALA A 103 14.33 -6.98 -14.54
N ALA A 104 15.06 -6.76 -15.64
CA ALA A 104 14.57 -7.00 -17.00
C ALA A 104 14.08 -8.45 -17.23
N GLN A 105 14.62 -9.43 -16.50
CA GLN A 105 14.20 -10.83 -16.61
C GLN A 105 12.82 -11.10 -15.99
N TYR A 106 12.37 -10.21 -15.09
CA TYR A 106 11.10 -10.29 -14.39
C TYR A 106 10.03 -9.36 -14.98
N ALA A 107 10.34 -8.62 -16.05
CA ALA A 107 9.40 -7.70 -16.69
C ALA A 107 8.04 -8.36 -17.01
N GLY A 108 6.97 -7.71 -16.57
CA GLY A 108 5.59 -8.17 -16.76
C GLY A 108 5.15 -9.34 -15.89
N ARG A 109 6.00 -9.85 -14.98
CA ARG A 109 5.63 -10.95 -14.08
C ARG A 109 4.84 -10.44 -12.87
N PRO A 110 3.92 -11.24 -12.31
CA PRO A 110 3.24 -10.89 -11.07
C PRO A 110 4.22 -10.61 -9.93
N ILE A 111 4.04 -9.47 -9.25
CA ILE A 111 4.79 -9.11 -8.03
C ILE A 111 3.93 -9.31 -6.78
N SER A 112 2.62 -9.14 -6.90
CA SER A 112 1.69 -9.34 -5.80
C SER A 112 0.38 -9.92 -6.31
N LEU A 113 -0.36 -10.49 -5.38
CA LEU A 113 -1.71 -10.98 -5.58
C LEU A 113 -2.56 -10.54 -4.39
N GLU A 114 -3.67 -9.86 -4.69
CA GLU A 114 -4.55 -9.29 -3.68
C GLU A 114 -5.96 -9.81 -3.83
N ALA A 115 -6.55 -10.29 -2.74
CA ALA A 115 -7.95 -10.62 -2.63
C ALA A 115 -8.62 -9.71 -1.60
N ALA A 116 -9.77 -9.12 -1.92
CA ALA A 116 -10.46 -8.21 -1.01
C ALA A 116 -11.97 -8.41 -1.00
N PHE A 117 -12.62 -8.11 0.13
CA PHE A 117 -14.06 -7.88 0.21
C PHE A 117 -14.34 -6.73 1.18
N VAL A 118 -15.49 -6.08 1.01
CA VAL A 118 -15.89 -4.94 1.84
C VAL A 118 -17.03 -5.36 2.75
N LEU A 119 -16.83 -5.19 4.06
CA LEU A 119 -17.84 -5.46 5.08
C LEU A 119 -18.08 -4.19 5.89
N GLN A 120 -19.31 -3.66 5.85
CA GLN A 120 -19.70 -2.47 6.61
C GLN A 120 -18.78 -1.24 6.38
N GLY A 121 -18.24 -1.09 5.17
CA GLY A 121 -17.32 0.01 4.83
C GLY A 121 -15.87 -0.22 5.24
N VAL A 122 -15.54 -1.38 5.80
CA VAL A 122 -14.16 -1.81 6.08
C VAL A 122 -13.70 -2.75 4.97
N GLU A 123 -12.61 -2.42 4.31
CA GLU A 123 -11.96 -3.30 3.35
C GLU A 123 -11.13 -4.34 4.10
N HIS A 124 -11.37 -5.62 3.81
CA HIS A 124 -10.54 -6.70 4.30
C HIS A 124 -9.70 -7.16 3.12
N ARG A 125 -8.39 -6.91 3.19
CA ARG A 125 -7.45 -7.16 2.10
C ARG A 125 -6.47 -8.25 2.52
N TRP A 126 -6.50 -9.36 1.79
CA TRP A 126 -5.51 -10.40 1.85
C TRP A 126 -4.51 -10.19 0.72
N CYS A 127 -3.22 -10.06 1.04
CA CYS A 127 -2.18 -9.81 0.05
C CYS A 127 -1.02 -10.79 0.23
N VAL A 128 -0.39 -11.15 -0.87
CA VAL A 128 0.88 -11.89 -0.88
C VAL A 128 1.78 -11.33 -1.96
N GLN A 129 3.05 -11.15 -1.60
CA GLN A 129 4.11 -10.72 -2.49
C GLN A 129 4.89 -11.93 -3.02
N ALA A 130 5.45 -11.79 -4.21
CA ALA A 130 6.34 -12.79 -4.76
C ALA A 130 7.69 -12.72 -4.05
N ARG A 131 8.20 -13.87 -3.61
CA ARG A 131 9.48 -14.00 -2.89
C ARG A 131 10.67 -13.49 -3.68
N TRP A 132 10.61 -13.62 -5.00
CA TRP A 132 11.66 -13.09 -5.87
C TRP A 132 11.68 -11.56 -5.84
N PHE A 133 10.52 -10.93 -5.63
CA PHE A 133 10.38 -9.48 -5.55
C PHE A 133 10.83 -8.98 -4.18
N ASP A 134 10.52 -9.69 -3.08
CA ASP A 134 11.09 -9.39 -1.75
C ASP A 134 12.63 -9.37 -1.78
N ALA A 135 13.24 -10.41 -2.35
CA ALA A 135 14.70 -10.47 -2.48
C ALA A 135 15.26 -9.39 -3.42
N PHE A 136 14.47 -8.95 -4.41
CA PHE A 136 14.85 -7.87 -5.31
C PHE A 136 14.82 -6.51 -4.59
N GLU A 137 13.80 -6.25 -3.78
CA GLU A 137 13.70 -5.03 -2.96
C GLU A 137 14.81 -4.97 -1.90
N GLU A 138 15.16 -6.11 -1.29
CA GLU A 138 16.25 -6.20 -0.32
C GLU A 138 17.62 -5.91 -0.98
N GLU A 139 17.87 -6.43 -2.19
CA GLU A 139 19.06 -6.11 -2.98
C GLU A 139 19.09 -4.63 -3.41
N LEU A 140 17.94 -4.06 -3.78
CA LEU A 140 17.83 -2.65 -4.15
C LEU A 140 18.15 -1.75 -2.96
N ALA A 141 17.55 -2.03 -1.80
CA ALA A 141 17.79 -1.29 -0.56
C ALA A 141 19.27 -1.36 -0.13
N GLY A 142 19.93 -2.50 -0.34
CA GLY A 142 21.37 -2.63 -0.06
C GLY A 142 22.27 -1.71 -0.91
N ILE A 143 21.83 -1.37 -2.13
CA ILE A 143 22.56 -0.47 -3.03
C ILE A 143 22.29 1.00 -2.66
N THR A 144 21.03 1.34 -2.38
CA THR A 144 20.63 2.73 -2.10
C THR A 144 20.91 3.17 -0.67
N ALA A 145 20.98 2.24 0.29
CA ALA A 145 21.31 2.55 1.68
C ALA A 145 22.75 3.02 1.89
N SER A 146 23.62 2.95 0.88
CA SER A 146 25.00 3.44 0.99
C SER A 146 25.10 4.97 1.09
N ASP A 147 24.04 5.71 0.71
CA ASP A 147 24.00 7.18 0.74
C ASP A 147 23.01 7.77 1.75
N GLU A 148 22.23 6.95 2.43
CA GLU A 148 21.49 7.43 3.60
C GLU A 148 22.46 7.52 4.78
N GLU A 149 23.00 8.72 5.03
CA GLU A 149 23.49 9.05 6.35
C GLU A 149 22.41 8.62 7.35
N PRO A 150 22.73 7.74 8.33
CA PRO A 150 21.74 7.33 9.30
C PRO A 150 21.16 8.60 9.90
N TRP A 151 19.85 8.79 9.76
CA TRP A 151 19.13 9.90 10.38
C TRP A 151 19.67 10.03 11.79
N GLN A 152 20.51 11.03 12.04
CA GLN A 152 20.99 11.28 13.37
C GLN A 152 19.76 11.74 14.12
N GLU A 153 19.18 10.85 14.92
CA GLU A 153 18.16 11.21 15.89
C GLU A 153 18.73 12.41 16.65
N LEU A 154 18.15 13.58 16.40
CA LEU A 154 18.46 14.75 17.20
C LEU A 154 18.16 14.37 18.65
N PRO A 155 19.02 14.73 19.61
CA PRO A 155 18.65 14.62 21.01
C PRO A 155 17.24 15.20 21.21
N GLU A 156 16.37 14.54 22.00
CA GLU A 156 14.96 14.92 22.17
C GLU A 156 14.77 16.43 22.47
N ALA A 157 15.73 17.04 23.16
CA ALA A 157 15.77 18.47 23.43
C ALA A 157 15.97 19.35 22.18
N GLU A 158 16.81 18.91 21.24
CA GLU A 158 17.07 19.58 19.96
C GLU A 158 15.93 19.38 18.98
N GLU A 159 15.35 18.17 18.94
CA GLU A 159 14.14 17.89 18.15
C GLU A 159 12.98 18.79 18.59
N LYS A 160 12.75 18.89 19.91
CA LYS A 160 11.72 19.77 20.48
C LYS A 160 11.99 21.24 20.19
N ALA A 161 13.23 21.71 20.33
CA ALA A 161 13.58 23.09 20.04
C ALA A 161 13.41 23.43 18.55
N LEU A 162 13.73 22.49 17.66
CA LEU A 162 13.53 22.63 16.23
C LEU A 162 12.04 22.67 15.88
N ALA A 163 11.24 21.77 16.45
CA ALA A 163 9.80 21.73 16.27
C ALA A 163 9.13 23.02 16.77
N ASP A 164 9.52 23.53 17.94
CA ASP A 164 9.00 24.78 18.50
C ASP A 164 9.34 25.97 17.59
N ARG A 165 10.57 26.02 17.07
CA ARG A 165 11.01 27.08 16.15
C ARG A 165 10.22 27.04 14.83
N LEU A 166 10.14 25.87 14.20
CA LEU A 166 9.42 25.71 12.92
C LEU A 166 7.92 25.99 13.09
N THR A 167 7.34 25.59 14.22
CA THR A 167 5.96 25.92 14.56
C THR A 167 5.77 27.44 14.69
N ALA A 168 6.68 28.14 15.36
CA ALA A 168 6.62 29.60 15.47
C ALA A 168 6.76 30.31 14.11
N GLU A 169 7.66 29.81 13.24
CA GLU A 169 7.84 30.32 11.88
C GLU A 169 6.60 30.09 11.01
N LEU A 170 6.01 28.88 11.05
CA LEU A 170 4.77 28.57 10.33
C LEU A 170 3.60 29.45 10.81
N ILE A 171 3.44 29.62 12.12
CA ILE A 171 2.42 30.53 12.69
C ILE A 171 2.66 31.97 12.25
N ALA A 172 3.92 32.39 12.04
CA ALA A 172 4.26 33.72 11.57
C ALA A 172 3.91 33.95 10.08
N LEU A 173 3.69 32.91 9.28
CA LEU A 173 3.26 33.03 7.88
C LEU A 173 1.76 33.39 7.77
N PRO A 174 1.40 34.50 7.10
CA PRO A 174 0.00 34.90 6.90
C PRO A 174 -0.86 33.84 6.23
N ASP A 175 -0.31 33.14 5.23
CA ASP A 175 -1.05 32.15 4.45
C ASP A 175 -1.36 30.89 5.26
N PHE A 176 -0.45 30.49 6.15
CA PHE A 176 -0.65 29.39 7.08
C PHE A 176 -1.75 29.72 8.12
N ARG A 177 -1.79 30.96 8.60
CA ARG A 177 -2.88 31.45 9.47
C ARG A 177 -4.23 31.51 8.75
N ALA A 178 -4.24 31.90 7.48
CA ALA A 178 -5.46 31.92 6.68
C ALA A 178 -6.03 30.49 6.50
N ALA A 179 -5.18 29.53 6.10
CA ALA A 179 -5.59 28.14 5.89
C ALA A 179 -6.07 27.42 7.16
N SER A 180 -5.40 27.65 8.30
CA SER A 180 -5.82 27.08 9.59
C SER A 180 -7.15 27.64 10.10
N SER A 181 -7.46 28.90 9.76
CA SER A 181 -8.74 29.53 10.13
C SER A 181 -9.94 29.08 9.29
N GLU A 182 -9.71 28.58 8.07
CA GLU A 182 -10.75 28.02 7.21
C GLU A 182 -11.17 26.61 7.67
N GLN A 183 -10.23 25.79 8.14
CA GLN A 183 -10.52 24.46 8.70
C GLN A 183 -11.31 24.54 10.02
N GLY A 184 -11.13 25.59 10.82
CA GLY A 184 -11.91 25.84 12.05
C GLY A 184 -13.33 26.39 11.83
N ARG A 185 -13.70 26.76 10.60
CA ARG A 185 -15.01 27.38 10.28
C ARG A 185 -16.02 26.43 9.63
N CYS A 186 -15.62 25.22 9.25
CA CYS A 186 -16.53 24.21 8.68
C CYS A 186 -16.96 23.16 9.72
N GLY A 187 -17.54 23.62 10.83
CA GLY A 187 -17.89 22.69 11.91
C GLY A 187 -18.57 23.31 13.11
N THR A 188 -19.71 23.99 12.92
CA THR A 188 -20.86 23.97 13.83
C THR A 188 -21.97 24.87 13.26
N ASP A 189 -22.92 24.28 12.54
CA ASP A 189 -24.27 24.85 12.47
C ASP A 189 -25.26 23.78 12.96
N PRO A 190 -25.73 23.84 14.23
CA PRO A 190 -26.76 22.93 14.70
C PRO A 190 -28.10 23.41 14.15
N LEU A 191 -28.51 22.85 13.00
CA LEU A 191 -29.86 23.02 12.48
C LEU A 191 -30.88 22.50 13.51
N ARG A 192 -31.50 23.46 14.19
CA ARG A 192 -32.68 23.36 15.05
C ARG A 192 -33.71 22.38 14.49
N HIS A 193 -33.90 21.25 15.19
CA HIS A 193 -35.14 20.49 15.10
C HIS A 193 -36.28 21.26 15.79
N SER A 194 -37.08 21.98 15.02
CA SER A 194 -38.43 22.39 15.42
C SER A 194 -39.33 21.14 15.53
N ARG A 195 -39.51 20.68 16.77
CA ARG A 195 -40.58 19.76 17.18
C ARG A 195 -41.94 20.41 16.92
N THR A 196 -42.67 19.95 15.91
CA THR A 196 -44.12 20.20 15.81
C THR A 196 -44.86 18.97 16.31
N ARG A 197 -45.51 19.12 17.47
CA ARG A 197 -46.33 18.10 18.14
C ARG A 197 -47.51 17.70 17.23
N ARG A 198 -47.72 16.39 17.09
CA ARG A 198 -48.98 15.79 16.64
C ARG A 198 -50.06 16.09 17.70
N HIS A 199 -51.17 16.67 17.28
CA HIS A 199 -52.42 16.61 18.04
C HIS A 199 -53.37 15.64 17.32
N THR A 200 -53.67 14.55 18.00
CA THR A 200 -54.73 13.60 17.68
C THR A 200 -55.96 13.98 18.51
N GLN A 201 -57.10 14.24 17.89
CA GLN A 201 -58.46 14.17 18.46
C GLN A 201 -59.37 13.74 17.30
N ARG A 202 -59.83 12.47 17.32
CA ARG A 202 -61.18 12.01 17.71
C ARG A 202 -62.29 12.49 16.78
#